data_AF-A0A8C4PV43-F1
#
_entry.id   AF-A0A8C4PV43-F1
#
_cell.length_a   1.000
_cell.length_b   1.000
_cell.length_c   1.000
_cell.angle_alpha   90.00
_cell.angle_beta   90.00
_cell.angle_gamma   90.00
#
_symmetry.space_group_name_H-M   'P 1'
#
loop_
_entity.id
_entity.type
_entity.pdbx_description
1 polymer ?
#
loop_
_entity_poly.entity_id
_entity_poly.type
_entity_poly.pdbx_seq_one_letter_code
_entity_poly.pdbx_strand_id
1 'polypeptide(L)'
;MALPWVLTVLSLLPLLDAQSPVCANFRASPITDATLDRLSGKWFYIASAFRNPEYLETTKKLQAAFFYLAPNKREDTIQLREYSTIGNQCIYDSGILNVQRDKGTLSKQALGREHVGYLWLTKDPRTFMILYFPDDKQNVGLAFYVDRPEVTQEQMSEFYESIACVGMDKSEIIYADEKQVSARRAGQWAP
;
A
#
# COMPACT_ATOMS: atom_id res chain seq x y z
N MET A 1 28.42 22.57 54.24
CA MET A 1 28.70 22.83 52.80
C MET A 1 28.57 21.48 52.11
N ALA A 2 27.35 21.05 51.76
CA ALA A 2 26.66 21.25 50.46
C ALA A 2 27.24 20.37 49.32
N LEU A 3 26.44 19.39 48.87
CA LEU A 3 26.54 18.47 47.70
C LEU A 3 26.91 19.18 46.37
N PRO A 4 27.16 18.49 45.21
CA PRO A 4 27.12 17.02 44.89
C PRO A 4 28.35 16.55 44.05
N TRP A 5 28.69 15.27 43.76
CA TRP A 5 27.96 14.05 43.36
C TRP A 5 27.12 14.17 42.07
N VAL A 6 27.73 14.45 40.91
CA VAL A 6 27.21 14.00 39.60
C VAL A 6 28.37 13.83 38.61
N LEU A 7 28.85 12.59 38.45
CA LEU A 7 29.77 12.21 37.35
C LEU A 7 29.23 10.95 36.68
N THR A 8 27.97 10.95 36.24
CA THR A 8 27.42 9.84 35.43
C THR A 8 26.08 10.20 34.76
N VAL A 9 26.00 11.23 33.89
CA VAL A 9 24.97 11.22 32.82
C VAL A 9 25.42 12.11 31.65
N LEU A 10 26.32 11.62 30.79
CA LEU A 10 26.56 12.25 29.47
C LEU A 10 26.83 11.22 28.36
N SER A 11 26.62 9.92 28.65
CA SER A 11 26.62 8.85 27.65
C SER A 11 25.23 8.58 27.06
N LEU A 12 24.20 9.33 27.47
CA LEU A 12 22.91 9.38 26.77
C LEU A 12 22.96 10.51 25.72
N LEU A 13 23.89 10.38 24.76
CA LEU A 13 23.54 10.82 23.40
C LEU A 13 22.21 10.14 23.05
N PRO A 14 21.30 10.84 22.36
CA PRO A 14 19.97 10.33 22.18
C PRO A 14 20.13 8.93 21.59
N LEU A 15 19.41 7.95 22.15
CA LEU A 15 18.85 6.90 21.32
C LEU A 15 18.15 7.66 20.20
N LEU A 16 18.90 8.00 19.15
CA LEU A 16 18.37 8.48 17.90
C LEU A 16 17.28 7.49 17.64
N ASP A 17 16.05 7.98 17.52
CA ASP A 17 14.97 7.27 16.87
C ASP A 17 15.58 6.63 15.63
N ALA A 18 16.00 5.38 15.77
CA ALA A 18 16.37 4.53 14.66
C ALA A 18 15.03 4.18 14.05
N GLN A 19 14.38 5.18 13.45
CA GLN A 19 13.26 4.97 12.56
C GLN A 19 13.74 3.90 11.61
N SER A 20 13.00 2.79 11.56
CA SER A 20 13.32 1.71 10.64
C SER A 20 13.60 2.34 9.28
N PRO A 21 14.64 1.91 8.55
CA PRO A 21 14.87 2.40 7.19
C PRO A 21 13.63 2.23 6.30
N VAL A 22 12.70 1.32 6.66
CA VAL A 22 11.37 1.24 6.06
C VAL A 22 10.57 2.52 6.30
N CYS A 23 10.49 3.03 7.53
CA CYS A 23 9.78 4.26 7.86
C CYS A 23 10.42 5.52 7.23
N ALA A 24 11.74 5.52 6.98
CA ALA A 24 12.40 6.62 6.29
C ALA A 24 11.95 6.76 4.82
N ASN A 25 11.48 5.66 4.20
CA ASN A 25 10.93 5.65 2.85
C ASN A 25 9.49 6.19 2.76
N PHE A 26 8.90 6.65 3.87
CA PHE A 26 7.55 7.21 3.94
C PHE A 26 7.38 8.49 3.09
N ARG A 27 8.47 9.19 2.77
CA ARG A 27 8.39 10.35 1.87
C ARG A 27 8.14 9.86 0.45
N ALA A 28 6.92 10.08 -0.04
CA ALA A 28 6.53 9.80 -1.41
C ALA A 28 7.59 10.34 -2.38
N SER A 29 8.28 9.41 -3.02
CA SER A 29 9.31 9.72 -3.99
C SER A 29 8.65 10.07 -5.32
N PRO A 30 9.22 10.99 -6.11
CA PRO A 30 8.65 11.33 -7.40
C PRO A 30 8.48 10.11 -8.31
N ILE A 31 7.36 10.04 -9.03
CA ILE A 31 7.09 8.95 -9.99
C ILE A 31 7.86 9.23 -11.29
N THR A 32 8.82 8.36 -11.58
CA THR A 32 9.62 8.39 -12.81
C THR A 32 9.05 7.44 -13.86
N ASP A 33 9.56 7.50 -15.09
CA ASP A 33 9.20 6.52 -16.12
C ASP A 33 9.59 5.09 -15.75
N ALA A 34 10.70 4.91 -15.01
CA ALA A 34 11.11 3.62 -14.48
C ALA A 34 10.14 3.11 -13.39
N THR A 35 9.58 4.03 -12.59
CA THR A 35 8.52 3.69 -11.63
C THR A 35 7.27 3.20 -12.36
N LEU A 36 6.87 3.87 -13.43
CA LEU A 36 5.73 3.44 -14.25
C LEU A 36 6.02 2.09 -14.94
N ASP A 37 7.23 1.88 -15.45
CA ASP A 37 7.63 0.57 -16.01
C ASP A 37 7.52 -0.55 -14.96
N ARG A 38 7.96 -0.29 -13.72
CA ARG A 38 7.83 -1.22 -12.60
C ARG A 38 6.37 -1.54 -12.29
N LEU A 39 5.47 -0.56 -12.35
CA LEU A 39 4.03 -0.76 -12.06
C LEU A 39 3.27 -1.47 -13.17
N SER A 40 3.81 -1.53 -14.38
CA SER A 40 3.12 -2.13 -15.52
C SER A 40 2.86 -3.63 -15.31
N GLY A 41 1.63 -4.08 -15.54
CA GLY A 41 1.27 -5.50 -15.48
C GLY A 41 0.17 -5.83 -14.48
N LYS A 42 0.14 -7.08 -14.06
CA LYS A 42 -0.88 -7.65 -13.18
C LYS A 42 -0.44 -7.58 -11.72
N TRP A 43 -1.35 -7.19 -10.85
CA TRP A 43 -1.14 -7.10 -9.41
C TRP A 43 -2.30 -7.72 -8.65
N PHE A 44 -1.99 -8.28 -7.48
CA PHE A 44 -2.94 -8.90 -6.58
C PHE A 44 -2.98 -8.10 -5.29
N TYR A 45 -4.19 -7.85 -4.80
CA TYR A 45 -4.41 -7.31 -3.47
C TYR A 45 -4.22 -8.43 -2.43
N ILE A 46 -3.35 -8.19 -1.46
CA ILE A 46 -3.02 -9.17 -0.41
C ILE A 46 -3.62 -8.80 0.92
N ALA A 47 -3.38 -7.57 1.36
CA ALA A 47 -3.80 -7.13 2.67
C ALA A 47 -3.89 -5.60 2.73
N SER A 48 -4.66 -5.09 3.69
CA SER A 48 -4.65 -3.69 4.04
C SER A 48 -5.06 -3.46 5.49
N ALA A 49 -4.74 -2.29 6.01
CA ALA A 49 -5.34 -1.75 7.22
C ALA A 49 -5.88 -0.35 6.90
N PHE A 50 -7.10 -0.05 7.34
CA PHE A 50 -7.76 1.23 7.11
C PHE A 50 -8.52 1.66 8.35
N ARG A 51 -8.31 2.90 8.80
CA ARG A 51 -9.13 3.52 9.85
C ARG A 51 -10.28 4.34 9.29
N ASN A 52 -10.15 4.82 8.05
CA ASN A 52 -11.27 5.47 7.36
C ASN A 52 -12.45 4.46 7.24
N PRO A 53 -13.65 4.79 7.77
CA PRO A 53 -14.75 3.84 7.83
C PRO A 53 -15.23 3.32 6.46
N GLU A 54 -15.20 4.15 5.42
CA GLU A 54 -15.66 3.76 4.09
C GLU A 54 -14.72 2.75 3.43
N TYR A 55 -13.41 2.98 3.54
CA TYR A 55 -12.40 2.05 3.06
C TYR A 55 -12.43 0.76 3.88
N LEU A 56 -12.55 0.85 5.21
CA LEU A 56 -12.64 -0.31 6.09
C LEU A 56 -13.83 -1.21 5.74
N GLU A 57 -15.02 -0.62 5.54
CA GLU A 57 -16.22 -1.39 5.17
C GLU A 57 -16.12 -2.00 3.77
N THR A 58 -15.46 -1.33 2.84
CA THR A 58 -15.18 -1.87 1.50
C THR A 58 -14.22 -3.06 1.59
N THR A 59 -13.12 -2.90 2.33
CA THR A 59 -12.10 -3.95 2.52
C THR A 59 -12.67 -5.18 3.21
N LYS A 60 -13.54 -5.04 4.23
CA LYS A 60 -14.18 -6.19 4.89
C LYS A 60 -15.03 -7.05 3.95
N LYS A 61 -15.59 -6.46 2.90
CA LYS A 61 -16.43 -7.15 1.91
C LYS A 61 -15.60 -7.75 0.77
N LEU A 62 -14.36 -7.28 0.59
CA LEU A 62 -13.47 -7.68 -0.47
C LEU A 62 -12.82 -9.03 -0.13
N GLN A 63 -13.25 -10.09 -0.80
CA GLN A 63 -12.68 -11.42 -0.60
C GLN A 63 -11.35 -11.57 -1.32
N ALA A 64 -11.24 -11.07 -2.55
CA ALA A 64 -10.02 -11.09 -3.33
C ALA A 64 -10.08 -9.99 -4.39
N ALA A 65 -8.92 -9.48 -4.82
CA ALA A 65 -8.86 -8.63 -6.00
C ALA A 65 -7.55 -8.82 -6.77
N PHE A 66 -7.63 -8.63 -8.08
CA PHE A 66 -6.47 -8.39 -8.91
C PHE A 66 -6.79 -7.32 -9.94
N PHE A 67 -5.75 -6.68 -10.46
CA PHE A 67 -5.92 -5.65 -11.48
C PHE A 67 -4.75 -5.61 -12.43
N TYR A 68 -4.97 -4.96 -13.57
CA TYR A 68 -3.94 -4.65 -14.55
C TYR A 68 -3.72 -3.15 -14.61
N LEU A 69 -2.45 -2.75 -14.61
CA LEU A 69 -2.00 -1.39 -14.82
C LEU A 69 -1.30 -1.30 -16.17
N ALA A 70 -1.76 -0.39 -17.03
CA ALA A 70 -1.11 -0.05 -18.29
C ALA A 70 -0.80 1.46 -18.33
N PRO A 71 0.41 1.87 -17.94
CA PRO A 71 0.80 3.28 -17.88
C PRO A 71 0.94 3.94 -19.26
N ASN A 72 0.46 5.17 -19.38
CA ASN A 72 0.78 6.10 -20.46
C ASN A 72 1.70 7.20 -19.90
N LYS A 73 2.99 7.09 -20.19
CA LYS A 73 4.04 8.00 -19.69
C LYS A 73 3.95 9.42 -20.26
N ARG A 74 3.26 9.62 -21.39
CA ARG A 74 3.13 10.94 -22.02
C ARG A 74 2.00 11.76 -21.42
N GLU A 75 0.93 11.09 -21.03
CA GLU A 75 -0.27 11.71 -20.47
C GLU A 75 -0.29 11.67 -18.95
N ASP A 76 0.69 11.02 -18.32
CA ASP A 76 0.75 10.80 -16.88
C ASP A 76 -0.54 10.15 -16.36
N THR A 77 -0.94 9.08 -17.04
CA THR A 77 -2.11 8.28 -16.70
C THR A 77 -1.78 6.79 -16.65
N ILE A 78 -2.61 6.01 -15.97
CA ILE A 78 -2.54 4.54 -15.97
C ILE A 78 -3.93 4.00 -16.24
N GLN A 79 -4.08 3.23 -17.31
CA GLN A 79 -5.31 2.50 -17.56
C GLN A 79 -5.41 1.34 -16.55
N LEU A 80 -6.47 1.35 -15.75
CA LEU A 80 -6.77 0.37 -14.72
C LEU A 80 -7.89 -0.56 -15.22
N ARG A 81 -7.68 -1.87 -15.03
CA ARG A 81 -8.73 -2.90 -15.14
C ARG A 81 -8.72 -3.74 -13.89
N GLU A 82 -9.77 -3.65 -13.10
CA GLU A 82 -9.90 -4.24 -11.77
C GLU A 82 -10.93 -5.37 -11.77
N TYR A 83 -10.59 -6.45 -11.07
CA TYR A 83 -11.42 -7.63 -10.89
C TYR A 83 -11.45 -7.97 -9.42
N SER A 84 -12.60 -7.79 -8.80
CA SER A 84 -12.80 -7.93 -7.36
C SER A 84 -13.86 -9.00 -7.09
N THR A 85 -13.59 -9.89 -6.12
CA THR A 85 -14.63 -10.80 -5.61
C THR A 85 -15.28 -10.19 -4.37
N ILE A 86 -16.57 -9.92 -4.44
CA ILE A 86 -17.39 -9.44 -3.32
C ILE A 86 -18.63 -10.34 -3.26
N GLY A 87 -18.91 -10.91 -2.08
CA GLY A 87 -20.07 -11.79 -1.89
C GLY A 87 -20.08 -13.00 -2.83
N ASN A 88 -18.91 -13.61 -3.10
CA ASN A 88 -18.70 -14.70 -4.06
C ASN A 88 -19.01 -14.35 -5.53
N GLN A 89 -19.21 -13.07 -5.85
CA GLN A 89 -19.42 -12.60 -7.22
C GLN A 89 -18.19 -11.85 -7.71
N CYS A 90 -17.84 -12.06 -8.99
CA CYS A 90 -16.78 -11.30 -9.65
C CYS A 90 -17.37 -9.99 -10.18
N ILE A 91 -16.79 -8.88 -9.74
CA ILE A 91 -17.13 -7.53 -10.16
C ILE A 91 -15.95 -7.00 -10.97
N TYR A 92 -16.24 -6.52 -12.18
CA TYR A 92 -15.29 -5.87 -13.04
C TYR A 92 -15.49 -4.36 -13.01
N ASP A 93 -14.41 -3.62 -12.87
CA ASP A 93 -14.36 -2.17 -13.02
C ASP A 93 -13.16 -1.76 -13.87
N SER A 94 -13.25 -0.63 -14.57
CA SER A 94 -12.13 -0.08 -15.30
C SER A 94 -12.16 1.44 -15.28
N GLY A 95 -10.99 2.05 -15.32
CA GLY A 95 -10.89 3.49 -15.30
C GLY A 95 -9.50 3.97 -15.61
N ILE A 96 -9.29 5.25 -15.39
CA ILE A 96 -7.99 5.90 -15.56
C ILE A 96 -7.54 6.39 -14.18
N LEU A 97 -6.32 6.02 -13.81
CA LEU A 97 -5.61 6.65 -12.70
C LEU A 97 -4.81 7.82 -13.26
N ASN A 98 -4.90 8.97 -12.62
CA ASN A 98 -4.00 10.09 -12.90
C ASN A 98 -2.73 9.95 -12.07
N VAL A 99 -1.59 10.33 -12.64
CA VAL A 99 -0.28 10.28 -12.00
C VAL A 99 0.16 11.70 -11.69
N GLN A 100 0.35 12.03 -10.42
CA GLN A 100 0.98 13.29 -10.02
C GLN A 100 2.43 13.01 -9.67
N ARG A 101 3.31 13.17 -10.67
CA ARG A 101 4.70 12.71 -10.60
C ARG A 101 5.50 13.36 -9.49
N ASP A 102 5.40 14.67 -9.36
CA ASP A 102 6.08 15.48 -8.35
C ASP A 102 5.67 15.10 -6.92
N LYS A 103 4.40 14.72 -6.73
CA LYS A 103 3.84 14.32 -5.43
C LYS A 103 4.03 12.85 -5.10
N GLY A 104 4.39 12.03 -6.10
CA GLY A 104 4.47 10.58 -5.93
C GLY A 104 3.10 9.92 -5.68
N THR A 105 2.02 10.49 -6.24
CA THR A 105 0.65 10.02 -5.99
C THR A 105 -0.03 9.51 -7.25
N LEU A 106 -0.97 8.59 -7.04
CA LEU A 106 -1.96 8.14 -8.01
C LEU A 106 -3.34 8.60 -7.53
N SER A 107 -4.22 9.00 -8.45
CA SER A 107 -5.60 9.34 -8.09
C SER A 107 -6.65 8.74 -9.02
N LYS A 108 -7.82 8.41 -8.47
CA LYS A 108 -8.98 7.88 -9.20
C LYS A 108 -10.22 8.70 -8.84
N GLN A 109 -11.00 9.09 -9.84
CA GLN A 109 -12.35 9.64 -9.60
C GLN A 109 -13.32 8.48 -9.36
N ALA A 110 -13.94 8.43 -8.20
CA ALA A 110 -14.94 7.43 -7.84
C ALA A 110 -16.00 8.06 -6.91
N LEU A 111 -17.26 7.65 -7.06
CA LEU A 111 -18.37 8.13 -6.22
C LEU A 111 -18.47 9.67 -6.12
N GLY A 112 -18.11 10.39 -7.19
CA GLY A 112 -18.19 11.85 -7.25
C GLY A 112 -17.06 12.59 -6.53
N ARG A 113 -15.99 11.89 -6.10
CA ARG A 113 -14.82 12.51 -5.49
C ARG A 113 -13.51 11.89 -5.97
N GLU A 114 -12.42 12.62 -5.79
CA GLU A 114 -11.08 12.14 -6.07
C GLU A 114 -10.53 11.36 -4.87
N HIS A 115 -10.08 10.14 -5.12
CA HIS A 115 -9.37 9.32 -4.16
C HIS A 115 -7.88 9.36 -4.50
N VAL A 116 -7.05 9.81 -3.56
CA VAL A 116 -5.60 9.97 -3.75
C VAL A 116 -4.85 8.95 -2.90
N GLY A 117 -3.91 8.24 -3.53
CA GLY A 117 -3.02 7.28 -2.89
C GLY A 117 -1.56 7.63 -3.15
N TYR A 118 -0.77 7.63 -2.09
CA TYR A 118 0.68 7.83 -2.15
C TYR A 118 1.35 6.51 -2.50
N LEU A 119 2.08 6.48 -3.61
CA LEU A 119 2.76 5.28 -4.05
C LEU A 119 3.97 5.04 -3.16
N TRP A 120 4.04 3.83 -2.59
CA TRP A 120 5.16 3.39 -1.80
C TRP A 120 5.79 2.17 -2.45
N LEU A 121 6.96 2.39 -3.07
CA LEU A 121 7.78 1.33 -3.62
C LEU A 121 8.54 0.62 -2.50
N THR A 122 8.40 -0.69 -2.44
CA THR A 122 9.14 -1.57 -1.53
C THR A 122 10.52 -1.91 -2.09
N LYS A 123 11.35 -2.55 -1.26
CA LYS A 123 12.66 -3.08 -1.68
C LYS A 123 12.53 -4.14 -2.77
N ASP A 124 11.54 -5.02 -2.67
CA ASP A 124 11.26 -6.01 -3.70
C ASP A 124 10.49 -5.38 -4.88
N PRO A 125 11.03 -5.36 -6.11
CA PRO A 125 10.33 -4.80 -7.26
C PRO A 125 8.96 -5.43 -7.54
N ARG A 126 8.72 -6.64 -7.05
CA ARG A 126 7.48 -7.41 -7.20
C ARG A 126 6.38 -7.03 -6.22
N THR A 127 6.63 -6.06 -5.35
CA THR A 127 5.61 -5.56 -4.43
C THR A 127 5.55 -4.04 -4.47
N PHE A 128 4.41 -3.49 -4.05
CA PHE A 128 4.27 -2.08 -3.71
C PHE A 128 3.12 -1.90 -2.72
N MET A 129 3.06 -0.72 -2.11
CA MET A 129 1.97 -0.33 -1.24
C MET A 129 1.37 0.99 -1.69
N ILE A 130 0.12 1.24 -1.31
CA ILE A 130 -0.53 2.53 -1.47
C ILE A 130 -0.96 3.02 -0.09
N LEU A 131 -0.44 4.18 0.29
CA LEU A 131 -0.77 4.86 1.52
C LEU A 131 -1.85 5.91 1.27
N TYR A 132 -2.87 5.92 2.11
CA TYR A 132 -4.00 6.83 2.05
C TYR A 132 -4.02 7.70 3.31
N PHE A 133 -4.37 8.98 3.13
CA PHE A 133 -4.52 9.95 4.22
C PHE A 133 -3.29 10.01 5.18
N PRO A 134 -2.05 10.17 4.67
CA PRO A 134 -0.83 10.09 5.49
C PRO A 134 -0.80 11.08 6.65
N ASP A 135 -1.40 12.26 6.46
CA ASP A 135 -1.41 13.34 7.45
C ASP A 135 -2.61 13.25 8.43
N ASP A 136 -3.56 12.35 8.17
CA ASP A 136 -4.77 12.17 8.99
C ASP A 136 -4.75 10.81 9.67
N LYS A 137 -4.20 10.78 10.89
CA LYS A 137 -4.06 9.56 11.71
C LYS A 137 -5.38 8.83 12.00
N GLN A 138 -6.52 9.53 11.93
CA GLN A 138 -7.84 8.94 12.15
C GLN A 138 -8.40 8.26 10.90
N ASN A 139 -7.89 8.63 9.72
CA ASN A 139 -8.34 8.09 8.44
C ASN A 139 -7.25 7.32 7.68
N VAL A 140 -6.02 7.28 8.20
CA VAL A 140 -4.88 6.61 7.57
C VAL A 140 -5.21 5.18 7.16
N GLY A 141 -4.64 4.77 6.04
CA GLY A 141 -4.69 3.38 5.61
C GLY A 141 -3.58 3.01 4.66
N LEU A 142 -3.25 1.73 4.62
CA LEU A 142 -2.18 1.19 3.81
C LEU A 142 -2.66 -0.10 3.17
N ALA A 143 -2.55 -0.20 1.85
CA ALA A 143 -2.87 -1.39 1.09
C ALA A 143 -1.61 -1.97 0.44
N PHE A 144 -1.52 -3.30 0.39
CA PHE A 144 -0.36 -4.05 -0.05
C PHE A 144 -0.66 -4.94 -1.25
N TYR A 145 0.23 -4.87 -2.24
CA TYR A 145 0.07 -5.50 -3.54
C TYR A 145 1.33 -6.23 -3.98
N VAL A 146 1.13 -7.30 -4.73
CA VAL A 146 2.19 -8.19 -5.22
C VAL A 146 1.92 -8.58 -6.67
N ASP A 147 2.96 -8.85 -7.46
CA ASP A 147 2.84 -9.26 -8.86
C ASP A 147 2.37 -10.72 -9.02
N ARG A 148 2.49 -11.51 -7.94
CA ARG A 148 2.13 -12.91 -7.86
C ARG A 148 1.44 -13.22 -6.53
N PRO A 149 0.41 -14.06 -6.53
CA PRO A 149 -0.40 -14.32 -5.34
C PRO A 149 0.37 -15.01 -4.20
N GLU A 150 1.51 -15.64 -4.48
CA GLU A 150 2.40 -16.20 -3.46
C GLU A 150 3.26 -15.10 -2.83
N VAL A 151 3.05 -14.85 -1.54
CA VAL A 151 3.78 -13.82 -0.81
C VAL A 151 4.90 -14.45 0.00
N THR A 152 6.13 -13.92 -0.12
CA THR A 152 7.26 -14.41 0.67
C THR A 152 7.23 -13.85 2.09
N GLN A 153 7.99 -14.48 2.99
CA GLN A 153 8.10 -14.00 4.37
C GLN A 153 8.72 -12.60 4.44
N GLU A 154 9.68 -12.29 3.58
CA GLU A 154 10.35 -10.99 3.51
C GLU A 154 9.37 -9.90 3.04
N GLN A 155 8.57 -10.20 2.01
CA GLN A 155 7.53 -9.30 1.50
C GLN A 155 6.49 -8.98 2.58
N MET A 156 6.02 -10.00 3.33
CA MET A 156 5.10 -9.78 4.45
C MET A 156 5.74 -9.05 5.62
N SER A 157 7.02 -9.32 5.93
CA SER A 157 7.74 -8.62 7.01
C SER A 157 7.84 -7.13 6.71
N GLU A 158 8.19 -6.76 5.48
CA GLU A 158 8.24 -5.35 5.05
C GLU A 158 6.86 -4.68 5.19
N PHE A 159 5.78 -5.37 4.82
CA PHE A 159 4.41 -4.86 5.04
C PHE A 159 4.09 -4.63 6.52
N TYR A 160 4.43 -5.57 7.40
CA TYR A 160 4.21 -5.41 8.83
C TYR A 160 5.02 -4.27 9.45
N GLU A 161 6.25 -4.07 9.00
CA GLU A 161 7.06 -2.92 9.40
C GLU A 161 6.41 -1.61 8.90
N SER A 162 5.93 -1.57 7.65
CA SER A 162 5.23 -0.39 7.11
C SER A 162 3.95 -0.06 7.87
N ILE A 163 3.17 -1.06 8.30
CA ILE A 163 1.98 -0.87 9.16
C ILE A 163 2.36 -0.18 10.47
N ALA A 164 3.44 -0.62 11.13
CA ALA A 164 3.93 0.03 12.34
C ALA A 164 4.44 1.44 12.06
N CYS A 165 5.12 1.68 10.93
CA CYS A 165 5.61 3.01 10.55
C CYS A 165 4.49 4.04 10.40
N VAL A 166 3.32 3.63 9.90
CA VAL A 166 2.16 4.51 9.75
C VAL A 166 1.29 4.58 11.00
N GLY A 167 1.76 4.01 12.11
CA GLY A 167 1.09 4.08 13.42
C GLY A 167 -0.15 3.21 13.52
N MET A 168 -0.24 2.13 12.73
CA MET A 168 -1.29 1.13 12.81
C MET A 168 -0.78 -0.17 13.45
N ASP A 169 -1.69 -0.91 14.08
CA ASP A 169 -1.38 -2.21 14.68
C ASP A 169 -1.63 -3.37 13.70
N LYS A 170 -0.91 -4.48 13.88
CA LYS A 170 -1.11 -5.67 13.04
C LYS A 170 -2.52 -6.26 13.14
N SER A 171 -3.20 -6.07 14.27
CA SER A 171 -4.59 -6.51 14.46
C SER A 171 -5.59 -5.72 13.61
N GLU A 172 -5.20 -4.55 13.07
CA GLU A 172 -6.02 -3.75 12.15
C GLU A 172 -5.96 -4.27 10.70
N ILE A 173 -5.10 -5.26 10.42
CA ILE A 173 -4.90 -5.80 9.07
C ILE A 173 -6.03 -6.76 8.68
N ILE A 174 -6.60 -6.54 7.51
CA ILE A 174 -7.53 -7.43 6.83
C ILE A 174 -6.82 -8.03 5.62
N TYR A 175 -6.83 -9.36 5.54
CA TYR A 175 -6.23 -10.12 4.45
C TYR A 175 -7.28 -10.52 3.42
N ALA A 176 -6.88 -10.56 2.16
CA ALA A 176 -7.63 -11.25 1.13
C ALA A 176 -7.64 -12.77 1.40
N ASP A 177 -8.66 -13.45 0.88
CA ASP A 177 -8.76 -14.91 0.90
C ASP A 177 -7.72 -15.50 -0.05
N GLU A 178 -6.66 -16.07 0.54
CA GLU A 178 -5.54 -16.71 -0.16
C GLU A 178 -6.00 -17.76 -1.18
N LYS A 179 -7.06 -18.54 -0.86
CA LYS A 179 -7.57 -19.57 -1.76
C LYS A 179 -8.21 -18.95 -2.99
N GLN A 180 -8.95 -17.86 -2.81
CA GLN A 180 -9.55 -17.15 -3.94
C GLN A 180 -8.50 -16.42 -4.76
N VAL A 181 -7.56 -15.73 -4.12
CA VAL A 181 -6.43 -15.06 -4.79
C VAL A 181 -5.62 -16.08 -5.61
N SER A 182 -5.40 -17.28 -5.06
CA SER A 182 -4.71 -18.39 -5.74
C SER A 182 -5.51 -19.03 -6.87
N ALA A 183 -6.82 -19.23 -6.70
CA ALA A 183 -7.69 -19.79 -7.75
C ALA A 183 -7.70 -18.91 -9.02
N ARG A 184 -7.52 -17.59 -8.87
CA ARG A 184 -7.38 -16.65 -9.99
C ARG A 184 -6.04 -16.76 -10.74
N ARG A 185 -5.11 -17.63 -10.33
CA ARG A 185 -3.95 -18.06 -11.14
C ARG A 185 -4.37 -18.95 -12.31
N ALA A 186 -5.38 -19.80 -12.09
CA ALA A 186 -5.65 -20.95 -12.96
C ALA A 186 -6.43 -20.62 -14.24
N GLY A 187 -6.60 -19.34 -14.59
CA GLY A 187 -7.33 -18.94 -15.80
C GLY A 187 -8.81 -19.31 -15.81
N GLN A 188 -9.37 -19.75 -14.68
CA GLN A 188 -10.80 -19.95 -14.54
C GLN A 188 -11.46 -18.56 -14.52
N TRP A 189 -12.48 -18.39 -15.35
CA TRP A 189 -13.25 -17.18 -15.59
C TRP A 189 -12.65 -16.21 -16.62
N ALA A 190 -12.59 -16.67 -17.88
CA ALA A 190 -13.07 -15.81 -18.98
C ALA A 190 -14.62 -15.85 -18.95
N PRO A 191 -15.32 -14.76 -19.33
CA PRO A 191 -16.78 -14.80 -19.46
C PRO A 191 -17.25 -15.89 -20.42
#